data_AF-A0A254STM6-F1
#
_entry.id   AF-A0A254STM6-F1
#
_cell.length_a   1.000
_cell.length_b   1.000
_cell.length_c   1.000
_cell.angle_alpha   90.00
_cell.angle_beta   90.00
_cell.angle_gamma   90.00
#
_symmetry.space_group_name_H-M   'P 1'
#
loop_
_entity.id
_entity.type
_entity.pdbx_description
1 polymer ?
#
loop_
_entity_poly.entity_id
_entity_poly.type
_entity_poly.pdbx_seq_one_letter_code
_entity_poly.pdbx_strand_id
1 'polypeptide(L)' 'MSHYKADTLIRNKYMTYEYDLHESKEEGKTEAKHEMAEAMLLDGDSVEKVVRVSKLSEEDVLAIKAKLEK' A
#
# COMPACT_ATOMS: atom_id res chain seq x y z
N MET A 1 1.22 26.15 -40.61
CA MET A 1 0.28 26.53 -39.53
C MET A 1 0.45 25.50 -38.42
N SER A 2 0.84 25.97 -37.24
CA SER A 2 1.19 25.26 -36.00
C SER A 2 0.45 23.93 -35.72
N HIS A 3 1.19 22.82 -35.66
CA HIS A 3 0.71 21.50 -35.17
C HIS A 3 0.72 21.40 -33.63
N TYR A 4 0.60 22.51 -32.89
CA TYR A 4 0.69 22.54 -31.41
C TYR A 4 -0.64 22.36 -30.68
N LYS A 5 -1.58 21.53 -31.19
CA LYS A 5 -2.84 21.27 -30.48
C LYS A 5 -3.11 19.80 -30.14
N ALA A 6 -2.25 18.88 -30.56
CA ALA A 6 -2.42 17.45 -30.28
C ALA A 6 -1.66 16.97 -29.01
N ASP A 7 -0.62 17.66 -28.58
CA ASP A 7 0.27 17.18 -27.51
C ASP A 7 -0.27 17.34 -26.08
N THR A 8 -1.27 18.20 -25.86
CA THR A 8 -1.81 18.42 -24.51
C THR A 8 -2.75 17.31 -24.06
N LEU A 9 -3.55 16.74 -24.97
CA LEU A 9 -4.47 15.63 -24.68
C LEU A 9 -3.70 14.34 -24.36
N ILE A 10 -2.63 14.08 -25.12
CA ILE A 10 -1.79 12.90 -24.94
C ILE A 10 -1.01 13.01 -23.63
N ARG A 11 -0.43 14.18 -23.32
CA ARG A 11 0.31 14.41 -22.07
C ARG A 11 -0.57 14.22 -20.84
N ASN A 12 -1.81 14.71 -20.85
CA ASN A 12 -2.70 14.58 -19.71
C ASN A 12 -3.09 13.11 -19.44
N LYS A 13 -3.30 12.31 -20.51
CA LYS A 13 -3.65 10.90 -20.40
C LYS A 13 -2.51 10.02 -19.86
N TYR A 14 -1.26 10.34 -20.20
CA TYR A 14 -0.11 9.66 -19.62
C TYR A 14 0.14 10.07 -18.17
N MET A 15 -0.05 11.35 -17.83
CA MET A 15 0.06 11.81 -16.44
C MET A 15 -0.97 11.11 -15.54
N THR A 16 -2.24 11.03 -15.93
CA THR A 16 -3.26 10.34 -15.12
C THR A 16 -2.97 8.85 -14.98
N TYR A 17 -2.52 8.18 -16.04
CA TYR A 17 -2.22 6.74 -15.98
C TYR A 17 -1.00 6.44 -15.09
N GLU A 18 0.03 7.28 -15.15
CA GLU A 18 1.18 7.13 -14.26
C GLU A 18 0.81 7.41 -12.81
N TYR A 19 0.01 8.45 -12.53
CA TYR A 19 -0.50 8.73 -11.19
C TYR A 19 -1.36 7.59 -10.63
N ASP A 20 -2.34 7.11 -11.40
CA ASP A 20 -3.21 5.99 -11.01
C ASP A 20 -2.39 4.70 -10.76
N LEU A 21 -1.35 4.45 -11.58
CA LEU A 21 -0.45 3.31 -11.41
C LEU A 21 0.44 3.44 -10.16
N HIS A 22 0.81 4.67 -9.79
CA HIS A 22 1.59 4.94 -8.58
C HIS A 22 0.73 4.80 -7.32
N GLU A 23 -0.49 5.35 -7.30
CA GLU A 23 -1.43 5.15 -6.19
C GLU A 23 -1.78 3.67 -6.00
N SER A 24 -2.11 2.95 -7.08
CA SER A 24 -2.42 1.51 -7.01
C SER A 24 -1.24 0.66 -6.47
N LYS A 25 0.00 1.07 -6.77
CA LYS A 25 1.20 0.38 -6.26
C LYS A 25 1.51 0.69 -4.80
N GLU A 26 1.13 1.85 -4.31
CA GLU A 26 1.33 2.22 -2.90
C GLU A 26 0.23 1.59 -2.03
N GLU A 27 -1.03 1.64 -2.47
CA GLU A 27 -2.17 1.02 -1.78
C GLU A 27 -2.01 -0.50 -1.67
N GLY A 28 -1.63 -1.19 -2.76
CA GLY A 28 -1.39 -2.63 -2.74
C GLY A 28 -0.22 -3.06 -1.84
N LYS A 29 0.80 -2.20 -1.64
CA LYS A 29 1.88 -2.47 -0.69
C LYS A 29 1.44 -2.29 0.76
N THR A 30 0.54 -1.34 1.03
CA THR A 30 0.01 -1.14 2.38
C THR A 30 -0.92 -2.29 2.77
N GLU A 31 -1.84 -2.68 1.90
CA GLU A 31 -2.77 -3.80 2.16
C GLU A 31 -2.00 -5.11 2.37
N ALA A 32 -1.04 -5.43 1.49
CA ALA A 32 -0.24 -6.65 1.62
C ALA A 32 0.56 -6.72 2.94
N LYS A 33 1.02 -5.58 3.48
CA LYS A 33 1.72 -5.55 4.78
C LYS A 33 0.77 -5.80 5.95
N HIS A 34 -0.45 -5.27 5.87
CA HIS A 34 -1.48 -5.49 6.88
C HIS A 34 -1.95 -6.95 6.88
N GLU A 35 -2.26 -7.52 5.71
CA GLU A 35 -2.66 -8.93 5.58
C GLU A 35 -1.55 -9.88 6.07
N MET A 36 -0.29 -9.60 5.73
CA MET A 36 0.82 -10.41 6.21
C MET A 36 0.99 -10.29 7.73
N ALA A 37 0.84 -9.10 8.30
CA ALA A 37 0.90 -8.92 9.75
C ALA A 37 -0.25 -9.64 10.47
N GLU A 38 -1.45 -9.63 9.91
CA GLU A 38 -2.61 -10.38 10.40
C GLU A 38 -2.34 -11.89 10.42
N ALA A 39 -1.89 -12.44 9.30
CA ALA A 39 -1.59 -13.87 9.19
C ALA A 39 -0.51 -14.31 10.20
N MET A 40 0.57 -13.54 10.34
CA MET A 40 1.63 -13.86 11.30
C MET A 40 1.14 -13.79 12.76
N LEU A 41 0.31 -12.80 13.10
CA LEU A 41 -0.29 -12.69 14.43
C LEU A 41 -1.24 -13.87 14.74
N LEU A 42 -2.02 -14.32 13.76
CA LEU A 42 -2.88 -15.50 13.87
C LEU A 42 -2.08 -16.80 14.04
N ASP A 43 -0.94 -16.92 13.37
CA ASP A 43 0.00 -18.03 13.53
C ASP A 43 0.71 -18.04 14.90
N GLY A 44 0.50 -17.00 15.72
CA GLY A 44 1.06 -16.88 17.07
C GLY A 44 2.46 -16.27 17.12
N ASP A 45 2.90 -15.60 16.05
CA ASP A 45 4.18 -14.88 16.07
C ASP A 45 4.14 -13.68 17.04
N SER A 46 5.31 -13.34 17.60
CA SER A 46 5.45 -12.19 18.48
C SER A 46 5.32 -10.87 17.72
N VAL A 47 4.75 -9.85 18.38
CA VAL A 47 4.57 -8.50 17.83
C VAL A 47 5.89 -7.94 17.28
N GLU A 48 7.00 -8.12 18.01
CA GLU A 48 8.34 -7.68 17.58
C GLU A 48 8.79 -8.34 16.25
N LYS A 49 8.52 -9.65 16.08
CA LYS A 49 8.84 -10.37 14.85
C LYS A 49 8.00 -9.83 13.69
N VAL A 50 6.71 -9.60 13.92
CA VAL A 50 5.78 -9.07 12.92
C VAL A 50 6.20 -7.68 12.48
N VAL A 51 6.46 -6.75 13.41
CA VAL A 51 6.98 -5.39 13.14
C VAL A 51 8.23 -5.42 12.26
N ARG A 52 9.18 -6.31 12.58
CA ARG A 52 10.44 -6.42 11.83
C ARG A 52 10.25 -6.88 10.38
N VAL A 53 9.30 -7.79 10.15
CA VAL A 53 9.03 -8.40 8.83
C VAL A 53 8.08 -7.54 8.00
N SER A 54 6.96 -7.07 8.56
CA SER A 54 5.97 -6.25 7.86
C SER A 54 6.41 -4.80 7.65
N LYS A 55 7.43 -4.34 8.39
CA LYS A 55 7.88 -2.94 8.43
C LYS A 55 6.77 -1.96 8.85
N LEU A 56 5.74 -2.45 9.52
CA LEU A 56 4.73 -1.63 10.19
C LEU A 56 5.24 -1.16 11.54
N SER A 57 4.64 -0.11 12.09
CA SER A 57 4.95 0.33 13.45
C SER A 57 4.41 -0.67 14.48
N GLU A 58 4.97 -0.65 15.69
CA GLU A 58 4.46 -1.49 16.78
C GLU A 58 3.00 -1.15 17.13
N GLU A 59 2.64 0.13 17.06
CA GLU A 59 1.27 0.61 17.26
C GLU A 59 0.30 0.02 16.24
N ASP A 60 0.68 -0.01 14.96
CA ASP A 60 -0.15 -0.60 13.89
C ASP A 60 -0.35 -2.11 14.10
N VAL A 61 0.72 -2.83 14.45
CA VAL A 61 0.66 -4.28 14.70
C VAL A 61 -0.20 -4.59 15.93
N LEU A 62 -0.12 -3.77 16.99
CA LEU A 62 -0.99 -3.88 18.16
C LEU A 62 -2.46 -3.57 17.83
N ALA A 63 -2.72 -2.56 16.99
CA ALA A 63 -4.07 -2.24 16.54
C ALA A 63 -4.68 -3.39 15.71
N ILE A 64 -3.88 -4.03 14.85
CA ILE A 64 -4.27 -5.24 14.10
C ILE A 64 -4.59 -6.38 15.07
N LYS A 65 -3.69 -6.67 16.02
CA LYS A 65 -3.90 -7.72 17.02
C LYS A 65 -5.18 -7.50 17.83
N ALA A 66 -5.45 -6.27 18.26
CA ALA A 66 -6.66 -5.92 18.99
C ALA A 66 -7.95 -6.06 18.15
N LYS A 67 -7.88 -5.93 16.83
CA LYS A 67 -9.00 -6.23 15.92
C LYS A 67 -9.25 -7.73 15.76
N LEU A 68 -8.20 -8.55 15.78
CA LEU A 68 -8.28 -10.01 15.63
C LEU A 68 -8.79 -10.71 16.91
N GLU A 69 -8.58 -10.13 18.09
CA GLU A 69 -9.06 -10.66 19.37
C GLU A 69 -10.54 -10.34 19.68
N LYS A 70 -11.23 -9.65 18.76
CA LYS A 70 -12.64 -9.22 18.88
C LYS A 70 -13.59 -10.18 18.17
#